data_AF-A0A8S1DEI4-F1
#
_entry.id   AF-A0A8S1DEI4-F1
#
_cell.length_a   1.000
_cell.length_b   1.000
_cell.length_c   1.000
_cell.angle_alpha   90.00
_cell.angle_beta   90.00
_cell.angle_gamma   90.00
#
_symmetry.space_group_name_H-M   'P 1'
#
loop_
_entity.id
_entity.type
_entity.pdbx_description
1 polymer ?
#
loop_
_entity_poly.entity_id
_entity_poly.type
_entity_poly.pdbx_seq_one_letter_code
_entity_poly.pdbx_strand_id
1 'polypeptide(L)'
;MRSIQKMHMQNGCEDIGFNFAVGGCTGIFEGSGWTGMSPFSVNDDVPTVHIGVVGKYSKGQNIPSNVQQTVVSLVNEGIQSNKIDPNAEYRCVYFDGDHSGFELQIPNRSEKVSCIKKVGNNCFNQVGNAYQIEAQ
;
A
#
# COMPACT_ATOMS: atom_id res chain seq x y z
N MET A 1 -2.17 8.28 -11.37
CA MET A 1 -2.35 8.87 -10.03
C MET A 1 -3.46 9.88 -9.93
N ARG A 2 -3.45 11.00 -10.69
CA ARG A 2 -4.54 12.00 -10.65
C ARG A 2 -5.95 11.42 -10.83
N SER A 3 -6.10 10.43 -11.72
CA SER A 3 -7.39 9.74 -11.91
C SER A 3 -7.84 8.92 -10.69
N ILE A 4 -6.90 8.33 -9.94
CA ILE A 4 -7.17 7.54 -8.73
C ILE A 4 -7.58 8.48 -7.60
N GLN A 5 -6.83 9.58 -7.42
CA GLN A 5 -7.17 10.63 -6.45
C GLN A 5 -8.55 11.23 -6.73
N LYS A 6 -8.83 11.59 -7.99
CA LYS A 6 -10.14 12.11 -8.41
C LYS A 6 -11.27 11.12 -8.11
N MET A 7 -11.06 9.84 -8.40
CA MET A 7 -12.03 8.78 -8.10
C MET A 7 -12.26 8.62 -6.60
N HIS A 8 -11.20 8.65 -5.77
CA HIS A 8 -11.34 8.62 -4.31
C HIS A 8 -12.16 9.81 -3.79
N MET A 9 -11.86 11.02 -4.26
CA MET A 9 -12.60 12.22 -3.88
C MET A 9 -14.07 12.18 -4.34
N GLN A 10 -14.35 11.63 -5.52
CA GLN A 10 -15.71 11.39 -6.01
C GLN A 10 -16.47 10.36 -5.15
N ASN A 11 -15.76 9.42 -4.54
CA ASN A 11 -16.32 8.42 -3.64
C ASN A 11 -16.40 8.88 -2.17
N GLY A 12 -16.10 10.16 -1.90
CA GLY A 12 -16.23 10.76 -0.57
C GLY A 12 -14.96 10.73 0.29
N CYS A 13 -13.81 10.33 -0.26
CA CYS A 13 -12.53 10.50 0.44
C CYS A 13 -12.08 11.96 0.43
N GLU A 14 -11.39 12.40 1.49
CA GLU A 14 -10.78 13.74 1.52
C GLU A 14 -9.57 13.85 0.57
N ASP A 15 -8.86 12.74 0.34
CA ASP A 15 -7.72 12.66 -0.58
C ASP A 15 -7.51 11.21 -1.11
N ILE A 16 -6.45 10.98 -1.89
CA ILE A 16 -5.94 9.64 -2.15
C ILE A 16 -5.58 8.98 -0.82
N GLY A 17 -5.98 7.73 -0.64
CA GLY A 17 -5.80 7.05 0.64
C GLY A 17 -4.42 6.39 0.80
N PHE A 18 -3.43 6.74 -0.01
CA PHE A 18 -2.10 6.19 0.17
C PHE A 18 -1.17 7.27 0.65
N ASN A 19 -0.31 6.94 1.62
CA ASN A 19 0.86 7.76 1.92
C ASN A 19 1.78 7.80 0.70
N PHE A 20 1.97 6.63 0.09
CA PHE A 20 2.75 6.47 -1.14
C PHE A 20 2.08 5.47 -2.07
N ALA A 21 2.21 5.67 -3.38
CA ALA A 21 1.80 4.69 -4.38
C ALA A 21 2.95 4.32 -5.31
N VAL A 22 3.14 3.03 -5.56
CA VAL A 22 4.11 2.48 -6.52
C VAL A 22 3.37 2.01 -7.76
N GLY A 23 3.68 2.61 -8.92
CA GLY A 23 3.12 2.18 -10.20
C GLY A 23 3.92 1.04 -10.85
N GLY A 24 3.30 0.38 -11.84
CA GLY A 24 3.92 -0.73 -12.59
C GLY A 24 5.26 -0.41 -13.30
N CYS A 25 5.56 0.87 -13.54
CA CYS A 25 6.84 1.34 -14.09
C CYS A 25 7.82 1.83 -13.01
N THR A 26 7.71 1.33 -11.78
CA THR A 26 8.55 1.67 -10.60
C THR A 26 8.53 3.14 -10.17
N GLY A 27 7.62 3.95 -10.69
CA GLY A 27 7.43 5.32 -10.21
C GLY A 27 6.77 5.33 -8.84
N ILE A 28 7.40 6.01 -7.87
CA ILE A 28 6.82 6.30 -6.55
C ILE A 28 6.10 7.64 -6.64
N PHE A 29 4.86 7.66 -6.18
CA PHE A 29 4.03 8.86 -6.11
C PHE A 29 3.68 9.13 -4.66
N GLU A 30 3.95 10.34 -4.21
CA GLU A 30 3.59 10.80 -2.87
C GLU A 30 2.11 11.16 -2.83
N GLY A 31 1.39 10.63 -1.84
CA GLY A 31 0.05 11.08 -1.44
C GLY A 31 0.18 11.90 -0.16
N SER A 32 -0.28 11.35 0.97
CA SER A 32 -0.13 12.01 2.28
C SER A 32 1.31 12.05 2.81
N GLY A 33 2.24 11.33 2.17
CA GLY A 33 3.65 11.31 2.54
C GLY A 33 3.91 10.69 3.92
N TRP A 34 5.10 10.95 4.48
CA TRP A 34 5.53 10.34 5.75
C TRP A 34 4.84 10.90 7.00
N THR A 35 4.36 12.15 6.94
CA THR A 35 3.82 12.87 8.11
C THR A 35 2.32 13.14 8.01
N GLY A 36 1.72 12.95 6.82
CA GLY A 36 0.29 13.12 6.63
C GLY A 36 -0.46 11.87 7.07
N MET A 37 -1.56 12.07 7.78
CA MET A 37 -2.50 11.00 8.08
C MET A 37 -3.20 10.60 6.77
N SER A 38 -3.08 9.33 6.39
CA SER A 38 -3.85 8.83 5.26
C SER A 38 -5.33 8.74 5.66
N PRO A 39 -6.28 8.98 4.74
CA PRO A 39 -7.68 8.61 4.91
C PRO A 39 -7.91 7.14 5.33
N PHE A 40 -6.95 6.25 5.12
CA PHE A 40 -7.01 4.86 5.63
C PHE A 40 -6.68 4.75 7.12
N SER A 41 -5.96 5.72 7.69
CA SER A 41 -5.56 5.72 9.11
C SER A 41 -6.65 6.25 10.04
N VAL A 42 -7.81 6.68 9.53
CA VAL A 42 -8.92 7.26 10.33
C VAL A 42 -9.45 6.28 11.38
N ASN A 43 -9.31 4.97 11.15
CA ASN A 43 -9.71 3.92 12.11
C ASN A 43 -8.52 3.13 12.66
N ASP A 44 -7.29 3.56 12.39
CA ASP A 44 -6.12 2.86 12.91
C ASP A 44 -5.80 3.40 14.32
N ASP A 45 -5.73 2.51 15.30
CA ASP A 45 -5.37 2.87 16.68
C ASP A 45 -3.90 3.30 16.82
N VAL A 46 -3.10 3.03 15.79
CA VAL A 46 -1.65 3.29 15.70
C VAL A 46 -1.31 4.01 14.40
N PRO A 47 -0.27 4.88 14.39
CA PRO A 47 0.17 5.54 13.16
C PRO A 47 0.63 4.53 12.11
N THR A 48 -0.16 4.33 11.05
CA THR A 48 0.16 3.39 9.97
C THR A 48 0.64 4.13 8.71
N VAL A 49 1.72 3.65 8.08
CA VAL A 49 2.09 4.07 6.71
C VAL A 49 1.44 3.14 5.70
N HIS A 50 0.60 3.68 4.82
CA HIS A 50 -0.10 2.94 3.76
C HIS A 50 0.59 3.11 2.41
N ILE A 51 1.17 2.02 1.88
CA ILE A 51 1.83 2.00 0.57
C ILE A 51 0.95 1.24 -0.43
N GLY A 52 0.40 1.95 -1.42
CA GLY A 52 -0.42 1.40 -2.49
C GLY A 52 0.40 0.85 -3.66
N VAL A 53 0.20 -0.39 -4.09
CA VAL A 53 0.83 -0.94 -5.31
C VAL A 53 -0.19 -0.94 -6.43
N VAL A 54 -0.06 -0.02 -7.38
CA VAL A 54 -1.06 0.24 -8.43
C VAL A 54 -0.65 -0.44 -9.73
N GLY A 55 -1.51 -1.31 -10.26
CA GLY A 55 -1.29 -1.96 -11.53
C GLY A 55 -2.51 -2.73 -12.01
N LYS A 56 -2.35 -3.52 -13.07
CA LYS A 56 -3.36 -4.50 -13.49
C LYS A 56 -2.76 -5.88 -13.27
N TYR A 57 -3.15 -6.52 -12.16
CA TYR A 57 -2.66 -7.83 -11.77
C TYR A 57 -3.79 -8.84 -11.95
N SER A 58 -3.56 -9.86 -12.76
CA SER A 58 -4.54 -10.93 -12.94
C SER A 58 -4.47 -11.92 -11.78
N LYS A 59 -5.52 -12.71 -11.58
CA LYS A 59 -5.54 -13.80 -10.60
C LYS A 59 -4.32 -14.73 -10.79
N GLY A 60 -3.60 -15.01 -9.71
CA GLY A 60 -2.41 -15.86 -9.71
C GLY A 60 -1.17 -15.23 -10.38
N GLN A 61 -1.25 -13.97 -10.79
CA GLN A 61 -0.11 -13.24 -11.34
C GLN A 61 0.64 -12.54 -10.21
N ASN A 62 1.91 -12.88 -10.05
CA ASN A 62 2.79 -12.18 -9.13
C ASN A 62 3.00 -10.72 -9.57
N ILE A 63 3.12 -9.83 -8.59
CA ILE A 63 3.59 -8.47 -8.84
C ILE A 63 5.00 -8.56 -9.45
N PRO A 64 5.30 -7.80 -10.52
CA PRO A 64 6.63 -7.76 -11.13
C PRO A 64 7.72 -7.48 -10.08
N SER A 65 8.86 -8.19 -10.19
CA SER A 65 9.94 -8.13 -9.19
C SER A 65 10.51 -6.72 -8.99
N ASN A 66 10.56 -5.91 -10.04
CA ASN A 66 10.98 -4.51 -9.99
C ASN A 66 10.05 -3.65 -9.12
N VAL A 67 8.74 -3.89 -9.17
CA VAL A 67 7.76 -3.19 -8.31
C VAL A 67 7.91 -3.65 -6.87
N GLN A 68 8.13 -4.95 -6.63
CA GLN A 68 8.42 -5.46 -5.29
C GLN A 68 9.68 -4.83 -4.70
N GLN A 69 10.77 -4.77 -5.47
CA GLN A 69 12.01 -4.12 -5.06
C GLN A 69 11.81 -2.65 -4.75
N THR A 70 11.02 -1.93 -5.55
CA THR A 70 10.72 -0.51 -5.32
C THR A 70 10.00 -0.31 -3.98
N VAL A 71 9.03 -1.16 -3.68
CA VAL A 71 8.33 -1.16 -2.38
C VAL A 71 9.31 -1.43 -1.24
N VAL A 72 10.17 -2.45 -1.37
CA VAL A 72 11.18 -2.79 -0.36
C VAL A 72 12.17 -1.63 -0.14
N SER A 73 12.61 -0.97 -1.21
CA SER A 73 13.46 0.22 -1.14
C SER A 73 12.77 1.37 -0.43
N LEU A 74 11.48 1.60 -0.68
CA LEU A 74 10.70 2.64 0.01
C LEU A 74 10.56 2.34 1.51
N VAL A 75 10.32 1.08 1.88
CA VAL A 75 10.29 0.68 3.30
C VAL A 75 11.66 0.86 3.95
N ASN A 76 12.74 0.46 3.29
CA ASN A 76 14.10 0.67 3.78
C ASN A 76 14.43 2.16 4.01
N GLU A 77 14.01 3.02 3.08
CA GLU A 77 14.15 4.47 3.23
C GLU A 77 13.38 4.97 4.45
N GLY A 78 12.14 4.51 4.63
CA GLY A 78 11.33 4.83 5.81
C GLY A 78 12.00 4.41 7.12
N ILE A 79 12.63 3.23 7.16
CA ILE A 79 13.38 2.75 8.33
C ILE A 79 14.62 3.63 8.57
N GLN A 80 15.45 3.86 7.55
CA GLN A 80 16.70 4.63 7.67
C GLN A 80 16.45 6.08 8.07
N SER A 81 15.33 6.65 7.62
CA SER A 81 14.90 8.01 7.94
C SER A 81 14.05 8.10 9.21
N ASN A 82 13.98 7.03 10.02
CA ASN A 82 13.20 6.94 11.28
C ASN A 82 11.71 7.31 11.11
N LYS A 83 11.12 6.97 9.96
CA LYS A 83 9.69 7.15 9.65
C LYS A 83 8.88 5.86 9.85
N ILE A 84 9.54 4.71 9.83
CA ILE A 84 8.98 3.40 10.11
C ILE A 84 9.84 2.76 11.20
N ASP A 85 9.23 2.19 12.23
CA ASP A 85 9.96 1.39 13.23
C ASP A 85 10.55 0.14 12.52
N PRO A 86 11.85 -0.16 12.67
CA PRO A 86 12.43 -1.40 12.13
C PRO A 86 11.70 -2.68 12.56
N ASN A 87 10.99 -2.65 13.70
CA ASN A 87 10.23 -3.74 14.28
C ASN A 87 8.71 -3.60 14.09
N ALA A 88 8.27 -2.65 13.27
CA ALA A 88 6.86 -2.44 12.95
C ALA A 88 6.18 -3.73 12.49
N GLU A 89 4.88 -3.84 12.76
CA GLU A 89 4.09 -4.92 12.19
C GLU A 89 3.76 -4.58 10.73
N TYR A 90 4.07 -5.50 9.82
CA TYR A 90 3.79 -5.35 8.40
C TYR A 90 2.62 -6.23 8.00
N ARG A 91 1.59 -5.63 7.42
CA ARG A 91 0.46 -6.36 6.81
C ARG A 91 0.33 -6.00 5.36
N CYS A 92 0.00 -7.01 4.54
CA CYS A 92 -0.37 -6.80 3.16
C CYS A 92 -1.87 -7.07 2.98
N VAL A 93 -2.58 -6.15 2.33
CA VAL A 93 -4.03 -6.26 2.11
C VAL A 93 -4.42 -5.93 0.68
N TYR A 94 -5.53 -6.51 0.20
CA TYR A 94 -6.16 -6.17 -1.08
C TYR A 94 -7.69 -6.03 -0.93
N PHE A 95 -8.29 -5.15 -1.74
CA PHE A 95 -9.70 -4.75 -1.57
C PHE A 95 -10.65 -5.38 -2.58
N ASP A 96 -10.23 -5.56 -3.83
CA ASP A 96 -11.04 -6.16 -4.91
C ASP A 96 -10.18 -7.12 -5.74
N GLY A 97 -10.80 -8.09 -6.44
CA GLY A 97 -10.11 -9.16 -7.16
C GLY A 97 -9.66 -10.34 -6.31
N ASP A 98 -9.03 -11.33 -6.95
CA ASP A 98 -8.33 -12.45 -6.30
C ASP A 98 -6.83 -12.27 -6.49
N HIS A 99 -6.23 -11.65 -5.48
CA HIS A 99 -4.82 -11.33 -5.44
C HIS A 99 -4.05 -12.25 -4.48
N SER A 100 -4.62 -13.42 -4.18
CA SER A 100 -3.94 -14.45 -3.40
C SER A 100 -2.62 -14.84 -4.04
N GLY A 101 -1.57 -14.96 -3.23
CA GLY A 101 -0.22 -15.35 -3.67
C GLY A 101 0.79 -14.21 -3.82
N PHE A 102 0.40 -12.94 -3.62
CA PHE A 102 1.41 -11.90 -3.42
C PHE A 102 2.05 -12.07 -2.04
N GLU A 103 3.36 -12.28 -2.07
CA GLU A 103 4.20 -12.33 -0.89
C GLU A 103 5.26 -11.24 -1.01
N LEU A 104 5.40 -10.42 0.03
CA LEU A 104 6.43 -9.40 0.08
C LEU A 104 7.50 -9.78 1.10
N GLN A 105 8.76 -9.79 0.66
CA GLN A 105 9.89 -9.89 1.56
C GLN A 105 10.18 -8.53 2.19
N ILE A 106 9.85 -8.37 3.47
CA ILE A 106 10.15 -7.14 4.21
C ILE A 106 11.62 -7.17 4.69
N PRO A 107 12.33 -6.03 4.67
CA PRO A 107 13.65 -5.92 5.28
C PRO A 107 13.66 -6.38 6.75
N ASN A 108 14.73 -7.05 7.17
CA ASN A 108 14.92 -7.53 8.55
C ASN A 108 13.90 -8.57 9.05
N ARG A 109 13.05 -9.12 8.19
CA ARG A 109 12.21 -10.30 8.49
C ARG A 109 12.72 -11.54 7.75
N SER A 110 12.72 -12.68 8.42
CA SER A 110 12.97 -13.99 7.77
C SER A 110 11.76 -14.49 6.98
N GLU A 111 10.56 -14.04 7.35
CA GLU A 111 9.31 -14.48 6.75
C GLU A 111 8.74 -13.42 5.80
N LYS A 112 8.16 -13.89 4.69
CA LYS A 112 7.42 -13.02 3.78
C LYS A 112 6.03 -12.72 4.34
N VAL A 113 5.51 -11.55 4.00
CA VAL A 113 4.15 -11.14 4.36
C VAL A 113 3.21 -11.50 3.21
N SER A 114 2.26 -12.40 3.49
CA SER A 114 1.22 -12.79 2.54
C SER A 114 0.02 -11.85 2.62
N CYS A 115 -0.57 -11.53 1.46
CA CYS A 115 -1.66 -10.56 1.40
C CYS A 115 -3.02 -11.19 1.69
N ILE A 116 -3.80 -10.52 2.55
CA ILE A 116 -5.17 -10.94 2.91
C ILE A 116 -6.22 -10.02 2.30
N LYS A 117 -7.41 -10.56 2.04
CA LYS A 117 -8.54 -9.75 1.55
C LYS A 117 -9.07 -8.88 2.69
N LYS A 118 -9.15 -7.57 2.49
CA LYS A 118 -9.79 -6.63 3.42
C LYS A 118 -11.11 -6.18 2.81
N VAL A 119 -12.21 -6.38 3.53
CA VAL A 119 -13.53 -5.89 3.12
C VAL A 119 -13.61 -4.41 3.53
N GLY A 120 -13.69 -3.51 2.54
CA GLY A 120 -13.70 -2.06 2.77
C GLY A 120 -15.11 -1.45 2.80
N ASN A 121 -15.21 -0.26 3.41
CA ASN A 121 -16.36 0.63 3.29
C ASN A 121 -16.29 1.47 1.98
N ASN A 122 -17.34 2.23 1.65
CA ASN A 122 -17.59 2.82 0.32
C ASN A 122 -16.46 3.71 -0.28
N CYS A 123 -15.63 4.36 0.55
CA CYS A 123 -14.45 5.12 0.12
C CYS A 123 -13.34 4.24 -0.49
N PHE A 124 -13.33 2.94 -0.14
CA PHE A 124 -12.19 2.03 -0.26
C PHE A 124 -12.40 0.95 -1.34
N ASN A 125 -13.62 0.77 -1.82
CA ASN A 125 -14.02 -0.38 -2.66
C ASN A 125 -13.73 -0.24 -4.16
N GLN A 126 -13.05 0.82 -4.60
CA GLN A 126 -12.81 1.05 -6.05
C GLN A 126 -11.37 1.35 -6.42
N VAL A 127 -10.41 1.09 -5.54
CA VAL A 127 -9.00 1.12 -5.92
C VAL A 127 -8.70 -0.15 -6.71
N GLY A 128 -9.09 -0.16 -7.99
CA GLY A 128 -8.92 -1.31 -8.88
C GLY A 128 -7.49 -1.85 -8.79
N ASN A 129 -7.36 -3.15 -8.50
CA ASN A 129 -6.11 -3.89 -8.46
C ASN A 129 -4.97 -3.20 -7.68
N ALA A 130 -5.27 -2.68 -6.50
CA ALA A 130 -4.26 -2.12 -5.59
C ALA A 130 -4.02 -3.02 -4.38
N TYR A 131 -2.74 -3.22 -4.06
CA TYR A 131 -2.32 -3.79 -2.77
C TYR A 131 -1.97 -2.66 -1.83
N GLN A 132 -2.13 -2.90 -0.54
CA GLN A 132 -1.71 -1.96 0.49
C GLN A 132 -0.79 -2.67 1.47
N ILE A 133 0.35 -2.04 1.76
CA ILE A 133 1.21 -2.44 2.87
C ILE A 133 0.97 -1.45 4.00
N GLU A 134 0.66 -2.01 5.17
CA GLU A 134 0.47 -1.30 6.42
C GLU A 134 1.71 -1.58 7.27
N ALA A 135 2.44 -0.53 7.67
CA ALA A 135 3.50 -0.61 8.68
C ALA A 135 3.01 0.10 9.95
N GLN A 136 2.86 -0.63 11.05
CA GLN A 136 2.27 -0.21 12.33
C GLN A 136 3.26 -0.20 13.48
#